data_AF-A0A644ZWQ2-F1
#
_entry.id   AF-A0A644ZWQ2-F1
#
_cell.length_a   1.000
_cell.length_b   1.000
_cell.length_c   1.000
_cell.angle_alpha   90.00
_cell.angle_beta   90.00
_cell.angle_gamma   90.00
#
_symmetry.space_group_name_H-M   'P 1'
#
loop_
_entity.id
_entity.type
_entity.pdbx_description
1 polymer ?
#
loop_
_entity_poly.entity_id
_entity_poly.type
_entity_poly.pdbx_seq_one_letter_code
_entity_poly.pdbx_strand_id
1 'polypeptide(L)'
;MLGFLLLGFANALWMIFLARLIDGLSGANISTAQAVISDSTNEKTRTQGLGLVGAAFGIGFVFGPVIGFVALFLGQNNYHIPAFVSAFFSLVSILLTIFMLKETLSPENKARSLTTKREVSLKGFWEAMSKPLVGLLLTFMFFQQLAFGQFQQLLSLFTLNRLGMSASSNSILFVYVGIIIVAVQGYFIGKWSRKFGEIKLVRFGLSLLVVGLVLVAFTPRQPLPSYNQQAVAAELSGGRTLPGETPPTQGLQVSLPPDGKKGLLGIGWLMLAMIPMAVGGGVLQPSINSLLTRNVSPAEIGGTLGVSAALLSGANALAPVAGGAVFQWLGSSVPFLFGAAIVAVMAVLAFTKLKPQAVAAR
;
A
#
# COMPACT_ATOMS: atom_id res chain seq x y z
N MET A 1 2.00 11.69 -14.75
CA MET A 1 1.81 13.10 -15.17
C MET A 1 0.51 13.28 -15.96
N LEU A 2 0.38 12.68 -17.15
CA LEU A 2 -0.81 12.86 -18.01
C LEU A 2 -2.12 12.50 -17.31
N GLY A 3 -2.16 11.39 -16.55
CA GLY A 3 -3.34 11.02 -15.75
C GLY A 3 -3.73 12.09 -14.72
N PHE A 4 -2.75 12.69 -14.03
CA PHE A 4 -3.00 13.77 -13.06
C PHE A 4 -3.44 15.09 -13.73
N LEU A 5 -2.88 15.42 -14.89
CA LEU A 5 -3.34 16.58 -15.68
C LEU A 5 -4.79 16.39 -16.13
N LEU A 6 -5.12 15.21 -16.65
CA LEU A 6 -6.48 14.87 -17.06
C LEU A 6 -7.44 14.93 -15.86
N LEU A 7 -7.01 14.48 -14.68
CA LEU A 7 -7.78 14.59 -13.44
C LEU A 7 -7.97 16.06 -13.01
N GLY A 8 -6.95 16.91 -13.16
CA GLY A 8 -7.03 18.34 -12.85
C GLY A 8 -7.93 19.14 -13.79
N PHE A 9 -8.15 18.65 -15.02
CA PHE A 9 -9.12 19.21 -15.96
C PHE A 9 -10.45 18.46 -15.99
N ALA A 10 -10.66 17.47 -15.12
CA ALA A 10 -11.84 16.62 -15.19
C ALA A 10 -13.11 17.42 -14.89
N ASN A 11 -14.00 17.48 -15.87
CA ASN A 11 -15.35 18.07 -15.75
C ASN A 11 -16.47 17.03 -15.93
N ALA A 12 -16.10 15.78 -16.20
CA ALA A 12 -17.01 14.69 -16.45
C ALA A 12 -16.44 13.38 -15.86
N LEU A 13 -17.35 12.49 -15.45
CA LEU A 13 -17.00 11.22 -14.81
C LEU A 13 -16.08 10.34 -15.68
N TRP A 14 -16.28 10.33 -17.01
CA TRP A 14 -15.44 9.56 -17.93
C TRP A 14 -13.98 10.04 -17.93
N MET A 15 -13.71 11.33 -17.71
CA MET A 15 -12.34 11.85 -17.61
C MET A 15 -11.64 11.31 -16.37
N ILE A 16 -12.37 11.18 -15.25
CA ILE A 16 -11.85 10.57 -14.03
C ILE A 16 -11.51 9.10 -14.29
N PHE A 17 -12.39 8.35 -14.95
CA PHE A 17 -12.11 6.96 -15.32
C PHE A 17 -10.91 6.82 -16.26
N LEU A 18 -10.81 7.69 -17.28
CA LEU A 18 -9.68 7.69 -18.20
C LEU A 18 -8.38 8.07 -17.49
N ALA A 19 -8.40 9.04 -16.57
CA ALA A 19 -7.26 9.41 -15.76
C ALA A 19 -6.77 8.22 -14.91
N ARG A 20 -7.70 7.46 -14.31
CA ARG A 20 -7.39 6.25 -13.54
C ARG A 20 -6.84 5.13 -14.41
N LEU A 21 -7.35 4.97 -15.64
CA LEU A 21 -6.83 4.00 -16.59
C LEU A 21 -5.38 4.33 -16.98
N ILE A 22 -5.10 5.60 -17.30
CA ILE A 22 -3.73 6.05 -17.61
C ILE A 22 -2.79 5.82 -16.41
N ASP A 23 -3.23 6.18 -15.21
CA ASP A 23 -2.46 5.97 -13.98
C ASP A 23 -2.15 4.48 -13.75
N GLY A 24 -3.17 3.62 -13.90
CA GLY A 24 -3.02 2.17 -13.80
C GLY A 24 -2.04 1.57 -14.81
N LEU A 25 -2.11 1.98 -16.08
CA LEU A 25 -1.17 1.53 -17.11
C LEU A 25 0.27 1.98 -16.82
N SER A 26 0.44 3.14 -16.21
CA SER A 26 1.76 3.67 -15.83
C SER A 26 2.30 3.13 -14.50
N GLY A 27 1.53 2.32 -13.77
CA GLY A 27 1.88 1.79 -12.44
C GLY A 27 3.04 0.79 -12.41
N ALA A 28 3.55 0.35 -13.56
CA ALA A 28 4.74 -0.51 -13.65
C ALA A 28 6.06 0.17 -13.21
N ASN A 29 6.03 1.49 -12.97
CA ASN A 29 7.18 2.25 -12.49
C ASN A 29 7.76 1.74 -11.16
N ILE A 30 6.93 1.23 -10.24
CA ILE A 30 7.39 0.67 -8.96
C ILE A 30 8.23 -0.59 -9.19
N SER A 31 7.78 -1.51 -10.04
CA SER A 31 8.54 -2.73 -10.37
C SER A 31 9.85 -2.40 -11.09
N THR A 32 9.86 -1.40 -11.96
CA THR A 32 11.09 -0.93 -12.62
C THR A 32 12.08 -0.36 -11.61
N ALA A 33 11.62 0.49 -10.68
CA ALA A 33 12.47 1.03 -9.62
C ALA A 33 13.05 -0.08 -8.72
N GLN A 34 12.25 -1.09 -8.38
CA GLN A 34 12.70 -2.25 -7.61
C GLN A 34 13.74 -3.09 -8.38
N ALA A 35 13.58 -3.25 -9.70
CA ALA A 35 14.55 -3.93 -10.55
C ALA A 35 15.89 -3.17 -10.59
N VAL A 36 15.86 -1.85 -10.84
CA VAL A 36 17.05 -0.97 -10.83
C VAL A 36 17.80 -1.05 -9.49
N ILE A 37 17.07 -1.07 -8.38
CA ILE A 37 17.65 -1.24 -7.04
C ILE A 37 18.24 -2.63 -6.86
N SER A 38 17.56 -3.68 -7.34
CA SER A 38 18.07 -5.04 -7.29
C SER A 38 19.35 -5.22 -8.10
N ASP A 39 19.47 -4.53 -9.25
CA ASP A 39 20.65 -4.56 -10.12
C ASP A 39 21.83 -3.81 -9.49
N SER A 40 21.54 -2.79 -8.66
CA SER A 40 22.55 -1.97 -7.99
C SER A 40 22.92 -2.45 -6.58
N THR A 41 22.31 -3.54 -6.09
CA THR A 41 22.51 -4.06 -4.73
C THR A 41 22.99 -5.50 -4.73
N ASN A 42 23.73 -5.88 -3.68
CA ASN A 42 24.20 -7.24 -3.49
C ASN A 42 23.31 -8.00 -2.50
N GLU A 43 23.55 -9.30 -2.31
CA GLU A 43 22.74 -10.14 -1.42
C GLU A 43 22.57 -9.53 -0.02
N LYS A 44 23.64 -8.98 0.58
CA LYS A 44 23.59 -8.46 1.95
C LYS A 44 22.80 -7.15 2.06
N THR A 45 22.75 -6.36 0.99
CA THR A 45 22.12 -5.02 0.97
C THR A 45 20.81 -4.96 0.18
N ARG A 46 20.43 -6.01 -0.56
CA ARG A 46 19.25 -6.01 -1.44
C ARG A 46 17.95 -5.70 -0.70
N THR A 47 17.67 -6.41 0.40
CA THR A 47 16.49 -6.15 1.24
C THR A 47 16.48 -4.74 1.81
N GLN A 48 17.65 -4.19 2.13
CA GLN A 48 17.77 -2.80 2.58
C GLN A 48 17.46 -1.82 1.45
N GLY A 49 18.00 -2.04 0.25
CA GLY A 49 17.72 -1.23 -0.92
C GLY A 49 16.24 -1.25 -1.28
N LEU A 50 15.62 -2.42 -1.32
CA LEU A 50 14.18 -2.57 -1.56
C LEU A 50 13.35 -1.92 -0.44
N GLY A 51 13.85 -1.89 0.80
CA GLY A 51 13.27 -1.13 1.90
C GLY A 51 13.28 0.38 1.68
N LEU A 52 14.30 0.94 1.03
CA LEU A 52 14.32 2.38 0.72
C LEU A 52 13.14 2.79 -0.19
N VAL A 53 12.64 1.91 -1.05
CA VAL A 53 11.43 2.14 -1.84
C VAL A 53 10.21 2.35 -0.93
N GLY A 54 10.02 1.47 0.06
CA GLY A 54 8.90 1.63 0.99
C GLY A 54 9.11 2.75 2.00
N ALA A 55 10.36 3.09 2.36
CA ALA A 55 10.64 4.31 3.13
C ALA A 55 10.19 5.57 2.35
N ALA A 56 10.41 5.62 1.03
CA ALA A 56 9.91 6.70 0.20
C ALA A 56 8.37 6.78 0.19
N PHE A 57 7.65 5.64 0.15
CA PHE A 57 6.20 5.61 0.35
C PHE A 57 5.79 6.13 1.74
N GLY A 58 6.53 5.76 2.79
CA GLY A 58 6.32 6.26 4.15
C GLY A 58 6.46 7.79 4.24
N ILE A 59 7.48 8.36 3.60
CA ILE A 59 7.65 9.82 3.46
C ILE A 59 6.44 10.43 2.73
N GLY A 60 5.97 9.77 1.66
CA GLY A 60 4.75 10.16 0.95
C GLY A 60 3.51 10.18 1.84
N PHE A 61 3.34 9.22 2.76
CA PHE A 61 2.24 9.23 3.73
C PHE A 61 2.37 10.32 4.80
N VAL A 62 3.59 10.75 5.13
CA VAL A 62 3.83 11.85 6.08
C VAL A 62 3.54 13.21 5.43
N PHE A 63 4.14 13.49 4.27
CA PHE A 63 4.05 14.79 3.64
C PHE A 63 2.85 14.95 2.71
N GLY A 64 2.35 13.86 2.13
CA GLY A 64 1.25 13.87 1.16
C GLY A 64 -0.03 14.54 1.68
N PRO A 65 -0.57 14.14 2.84
CA PRO A 65 -1.75 14.79 3.41
C PRO A 65 -1.54 16.27 3.73
N VAL A 66 -0.33 16.65 4.19
CA VAL A 66 0.02 18.04 4.48
C VAL A 66 0.04 18.88 3.20
N ILE A 67 0.70 18.38 2.14
CA ILE A 67 0.74 19.05 0.84
C ILE A 67 -0.67 19.15 0.24
N GLY A 68 -1.47 18.09 0.32
CA GLY A 68 -2.85 18.08 -0.16
C GLY A 68 -3.75 19.07 0.59
N PHE A 69 -3.61 19.15 1.91
CA PHE A 69 -4.34 20.12 2.73
C PHE A 69 -3.96 21.56 2.38
N VAL A 70 -2.66 21.86 2.29
CA VAL A 70 -2.17 23.19 1.88
C VAL A 70 -2.65 23.55 0.48
N ALA A 71 -2.63 22.61 -0.47
CA ALA A 71 -3.13 22.81 -1.83
C ALA A 71 -4.63 23.15 -1.85
N LEU A 72 -5.44 22.45 -1.05
CA LEU A 72 -6.87 22.76 -0.91
C LEU A 72 -7.11 24.11 -0.23
N PHE A 73 -6.38 24.41 0.84
CA PHE A 73 -6.50 25.66 1.57
C PHE A 73 -6.18 26.86 0.67
N LEU A 74 -5.05 26.82 -0.03
CA LEU A 74 -4.64 27.87 -0.99
C LEU A 74 -5.56 27.92 -2.22
N GLY A 75 -6.07 26.77 -2.64
CA GLY A 75 -7.00 26.62 -3.77
C GLY A 75 -8.46 26.94 -3.43
N GLN A 76 -8.75 27.49 -2.24
CA GLN A 76 -10.12 27.79 -1.79
C GLN A 76 -11.08 26.59 -1.91
N ASN A 77 -10.62 25.40 -1.49
CA ASN A 77 -11.32 24.11 -1.60
C ASN A 77 -11.59 23.62 -3.03
N ASN A 78 -10.88 24.13 -4.03
CA ASN A 78 -10.94 23.58 -5.38
C ASN A 78 -10.18 22.24 -5.49
N TYR A 79 -10.92 21.15 -5.72
CA TYR A 79 -10.40 19.78 -5.84
C TYR A 79 -9.47 19.54 -7.04
N HIS A 80 -9.45 20.43 -8.02
CA HIS A 80 -8.56 20.33 -9.18
C HIS A 80 -7.12 20.68 -8.79
N ILE A 81 -6.92 21.55 -7.79
CA ILE A 81 -5.60 22.06 -7.40
C ILE A 81 -4.69 20.93 -6.86
N PRO A 82 -5.12 20.04 -5.95
CA PRO A 82 -4.34 18.87 -5.57
C PRO A 82 -3.91 17.98 -6.74
N ALA A 83 -4.74 17.86 -7.79
CA ALA A 83 -4.41 17.08 -8.98
C ALA A 83 -3.28 17.74 -9.79
N PHE A 84 -3.31 19.07 -9.95
CA PHE A 84 -2.21 19.81 -10.59
C PHE A 84 -0.91 19.76 -9.79
N VAL A 85 -0.99 19.85 -8.46
CA VAL A 85 0.19 19.67 -7.58
C VAL A 85 0.79 18.27 -7.77
N SER A 86 -0.05 17.23 -7.86
CA SER A 86 0.40 15.87 -8.15
C SER A 86 1.04 15.74 -9.54
N ALA A 87 0.51 16.44 -10.54
CA ALA A 87 1.10 16.51 -11.87
C ALA A 87 2.48 17.16 -11.86
N PHE A 88 2.67 18.23 -11.09
CA PHE A 88 3.98 18.89 -10.90
C PHE A 88 5.01 17.95 -10.27
N PHE A 89 4.68 17.27 -9.16
CA PHE A 89 5.59 16.29 -8.54
C PHE A 89 5.91 15.13 -9.50
N SER A 90 4.94 14.68 -10.30
CA SER A 90 5.19 13.67 -11.33
C SER A 90 6.12 14.18 -12.43
N LEU A 91 6.02 15.45 -12.85
CA LEU A 91 6.94 16.06 -13.80
C LEU A 91 8.35 16.16 -13.22
N VAL A 92 8.49 16.63 -11.97
CA VAL A 92 9.78 16.68 -11.27
C VAL A 92 10.40 15.28 -11.21
N SER A 93 9.64 14.25 -10.86
CA SER A 93 10.11 12.86 -10.85
C SER A 93 10.61 12.40 -12.23
N ILE A 94 9.94 12.77 -13.32
CA ILE A 94 10.37 12.45 -14.69
C ILE A 94 11.68 13.16 -15.00
N LEU A 95 11.80 14.46 -14.69
CA LEU A 95 13.02 15.23 -14.93
C LEU A 95 14.20 14.67 -14.14
N LEU A 96 14.01 14.38 -12.85
CA LEU A 96 15.04 13.75 -12.02
C LEU A 96 15.46 12.39 -12.58
N THR A 97 14.51 11.60 -13.09
CA THR A 97 14.82 10.31 -13.73
C THR A 97 15.65 10.49 -15.00
N ILE A 98 15.28 11.43 -15.87
CA ILE A 98 15.99 11.67 -17.15
C ILE A 98 17.42 12.18 -16.90
N PHE A 99 17.59 13.11 -15.95
CA PHE A 99 18.88 13.78 -15.76
C PHE A 99 19.79 13.14 -14.71
N MET A 100 19.25 12.43 -13.73
CA MET A 100 20.03 11.88 -12.61
C MET A 100 20.15 10.36 -12.62
N LEU A 101 19.21 9.63 -13.24
CA LEU A 101 19.27 8.17 -13.26
C LEU A 101 20.34 7.72 -14.27
N LYS A 102 21.38 7.05 -13.76
CA LYS A 102 22.37 6.38 -14.61
C LYS A 102 21.88 4.99 -14.99
N GLU A 103 22.28 4.55 -16.18
CA GLU A 103 22.07 3.17 -16.62
C GLU A 103 22.65 2.20 -15.58
N THR A 104 21.87 1.18 -15.21
CA THR A 104 22.24 0.19 -14.18
C THR A 104 22.61 -1.16 -14.78
N LEU A 105 22.17 -1.47 -16.00
CA LEU A 105 22.58 -2.67 -16.71
C LEU A 105 24.00 -2.53 -17.27
N SER A 106 24.74 -3.63 -17.28
CA SER A 106 26.00 -3.72 -18.02
C SER A 106 25.76 -3.51 -19.53
N PRO A 107 26.74 -3.00 -20.30
CA PRO A 107 26.60 -2.81 -21.74
C PRO A 107 26.13 -4.08 -22.48
N GLU A 108 26.64 -5.24 -22.05
CA GLU A 108 26.26 -6.55 -22.60
C GLU A 108 24.80 -6.91 -22.30
N ASN A 109 24.36 -6.76 -21.05
CA ASN A 109 22.98 -7.03 -20.65
C ASN A 109 21.99 -6.05 -21.31
N LYS A 110 22.40 -4.80 -21.51
CA LYS A 110 21.63 -3.79 -22.25
C LYS A 110 21.46 -4.18 -23.72
N ALA A 111 22.54 -4.56 -24.41
CA ALA A 111 22.49 -5.00 -25.80
C ALA A 111 21.61 -6.26 -25.97
N ARG A 112 21.68 -7.18 -25.01
CA ARG A 112 20.83 -8.38 -24.97
C ARG A 112 19.35 -8.04 -24.72
N SER A 113 19.07 -7.08 -23.85
CA SER A 113 17.70 -6.63 -23.58
C SER A 113 17.05 -5.99 -24.80
N LEU A 114 17.80 -5.24 -25.61
CA LEU A 114 17.28 -4.57 -26.80
C LEU A 114 17.01 -5.53 -27.97
N THR A 115 17.72 -6.66 -28.02
CA THR A 115 17.57 -7.68 -29.07
C THR A 115 16.53 -8.75 -28.73
N THR A 116 16.22 -8.94 -27.44
CA THR A 116 15.23 -9.92 -27.00
C THR A 116 13.82 -9.32 -27.11
N LYS A 117 13.01 -9.76 -28.09
CA LYS A 117 11.56 -9.51 -28.08
C LYS A 117 10.93 -10.20 -26.88
N ARG A 118 10.71 -9.46 -25.79
CA ARG A 118 9.91 -9.93 -24.66
C ARG A 118 8.47 -9.57 -24.91
N GLU A 119 7.68 -10.55 -25.31
CA GLU A 119 6.23 -10.42 -25.37
C GLU A 119 5.68 -10.33 -23.94
N VAL A 120 4.75 -9.39 -23.72
CA VAL A 120 3.89 -9.43 -22.53
C VAL A 120 3.05 -10.69 -22.66
N SER A 121 3.50 -11.77 -22.02
CA SER A 121 2.91 -13.09 -22.22
C SER A 121 2.23 -13.56 -20.93
N LEU A 122 0.93 -13.84 -21.05
CA LEU A 122 0.16 -14.55 -20.02
C LEU A 122 0.81 -15.89 -19.65
N LYS A 123 1.54 -16.50 -20.58
CA LYS A 123 2.30 -17.73 -20.35
C LYS A 123 3.43 -17.52 -19.34
N GLY A 124 4.16 -16.41 -19.41
CA GLY A 124 5.24 -16.07 -18.47
C GLY A 124 4.73 -15.83 -17.05
N PHE A 125 3.53 -15.25 -16.91
CA PHE A 125 2.85 -15.15 -15.62
C PHE A 125 2.59 -16.53 -15.01
N TRP A 126 2.00 -17.44 -15.78
CA TRP A 126 1.70 -18.80 -15.32
C TRP A 126 2.96 -19.62 -15.03
N GLU A 127 4.01 -19.44 -15.83
CA GLU A 127 5.31 -20.08 -15.60
C GLU A 127 5.94 -19.63 -14.28
N ALA A 128 5.90 -18.33 -13.97
CA ALA A 128 6.39 -17.80 -12.69
C ALA A 128 5.58 -18.35 -11.50
N MET A 129 4.26 -18.45 -11.64
CA MET A 129 3.38 -19.03 -10.62
C MET A 129 3.59 -20.54 -10.43
N SER A 130 4.04 -21.25 -11.47
CA SER A 130 4.27 -22.70 -11.44
C SER A 130 5.58 -23.09 -10.72
N LYS A 131 6.53 -22.17 -10.60
CA LYS A 131 7.78 -22.38 -9.85
C LYS A 131 7.46 -22.51 -8.35
N PRO A 132 7.80 -23.61 -7.65
CA PRO A 132 7.27 -23.89 -6.30
C PRO A 132 7.49 -22.80 -5.25
N LEU A 133 8.70 -22.25 -5.15
CA LEU A 133 9.02 -21.21 -4.17
C LEU A 133 8.57 -19.82 -4.65
N VAL A 134 8.76 -19.50 -5.93
CA VAL A 134 8.38 -18.21 -6.51
C VAL A 134 6.85 -18.05 -6.48
N GLY A 135 6.09 -19.04 -6.93
CA GLY A 135 4.63 -19.06 -6.86
C GLY A 135 4.10 -18.94 -5.43
N LEU A 136 4.74 -19.57 -4.45
CA LEU A 136 4.39 -19.42 -3.04
C LEU A 136 4.61 -17.98 -2.54
N LEU A 137 5.74 -17.36 -2.88
CA LEU A 137 6.05 -15.98 -2.53
C LEU A 137 5.10 -14.98 -3.21
N LEU A 138 4.80 -15.19 -4.49
CA LEU A 138 3.83 -14.41 -5.25
C LEU A 138 2.41 -14.52 -4.64
N THR A 139 2.04 -15.73 -4.19
CA THR A 139 0.79 -15.98 -3.46
C THR A 139 0.77 -15.19 -2.15
N PHE A 140 1.88 -15.16 -1.40
CA PHE A 140 1.97 -14.36 -0.18
C PHE A 140 1.80 -12.87 -0.46
N MET A 141 2.38 -12.34 -1.53
CA MET A 141 2.19 -10.92 -1.90
C MET A 141 0.74 -10.61 -2.23
N PHE A 142 0.09 -11.44 -3.05
CA PHE A 142 -1.30 -11.24 -3.43
C PHE A 142 -2.23 -11.20 -2.22
N PHE A 143 -2.20 -12.23 -1.38
CA PHE A 143 -3.10 -12.32 -0.23
C PHE A 143 -2.76 -11.34 0.88
N GLN A 144 -1.48 -10.98 1.05
CA GLN A 144 -1.06 -9.92 1.96
C GLN A 144 -1.58 -8.56 1.49
N GLN A 145 -1.49 -8.26 0.20
CA GLN A 145 -2.02 -7.03 -0.36
C GLN A 145 -3.55 -7.00 -0.31
N LEU A 146 -4.22 -8.15 -0.50
CA LEU A 146 -5.66 -8.24 -0.37
C LEU A 146 -6.11 -7.93 1.08
N ALA A 147 -5.45 -8.51 2.08
CA ALA A 147 -5.76 -8.28 3.49
C ALA A 147 -5.41 -6.85 3.96
N PHE A 148 -4.22 -6.36 3.62
CA PHE A 148 -3.76 -5.03 4.02
C PHE A 148 -4.44 -3.92 3.23
N GLY A 149 -4.68 -4.13 1.93
CA GLY A 149 -5.41 -3.22 1.06
C GLY A 149 -6.84 -3.02 1.54
N GLN A 150 -7.53 -4.08 2.00
CA GLN A 150 -8.85 -3.94 2.62
C GLN A 150 -8.82 -3.01 3.84
N PHE A 151 -7.83 -3.17 4.72
CA PHE A 151 -7.65 -2.26 5.84
C PHE A 151 -7.49 -0.82 5.37
N GLN A 152 -6.58 -0.57 4.42
CA GLN A 152 -6.25 0.79 3.98
C GLN A 152 -7.47 1.51 3.39
N GLN A 153 -8.27 0.79 2.59
CA GLN A 153 -9.42 1.36 1.90
C GLN A 153 -10.63 1.54 2.84
N LEU A 154 -10.81 0.65 3.81
CA LEU A 154 -11.94 0.72 4.76
C LEU A 154 -11.62 1.49 6.04
N LEU A 155 -10.36 1.86 6.29
CA LEU A 155 -9.93 2.51 7.53
C LEU A 155 -10.78 3.74 7.85
N SER A 156 -11.03 4.61 6.87
CA SER A 156 -11.83 5.82 7.05
C SER A 156 -13.28 5.50 7.47
N LEU A 157 -13.89 4.49 6.86
CA LEU A 157 -15.24 4.03 7.22
C LEU A 157 -15.26 3.36 8.59
N PHE A 158 -14.22 2.60 8.92
CA PHE A 158 -14.08 1.94 10.21
C PHE A 158 -13.92 2.95 11.35
N THR A 159 -13.04 3.94 11.19
CA THR A 159 -12.82 4.98 12.20
C THR A 159 -14.00 5.93 12.30
N LEU A 160 -14.72 6.19 11.21
CA LEU A 160 -16.00 6.91 11.25
C LEU A 160 -17.03 6.14 12.09
N ASN A 161 -17.21 4.83 11.85
CA ASN A 161 -18.15 3.99 12.58
C ASN A 161 -17.76 3.77 14.06
N ARG A 162 -16.46 3.67 14.38
CA ARG A 162 -15.98 3.33 15.73
C ARG A 162 -15.62 4.54 16.60
N LEU A 163 -14.98 5.54 16.01
CA LEU A 163 -14.36 6.67 16.70
C LEU A 163 -14.99 8.02 16.29
N GLY A 164 -15.88 8.03 15.30
CA GLY A 164 -16.49 9.25 14.79
C GLY A 164 -15.51 10.15 14.02
N MET A 165 -14.40 9.60 13.52
CA MET A 165 -13.38 10.37 12.80
C MET A 165 -13.84 10.73 11.39
N SER A 166 -13.76 12.01 11.05
CA SER A 166 -13.96 12.50 9.68
C SER A 166 -12.83 12.04 8.74
N ALA A 167 -13.02 12.19 7.43
CA ALA A 167 -12.00 11.88 6.43
C ALA A 167 -10.73 12.73 6.62
N SER A 168 -10.87 14.01 6.97
CA SER A 168 -9.75 14.89 7.28
C SER A 168 -8.98 14.43 8.50
N SER A 169 -9.68 14.02 9.57
CA SER A 169 -9.09 13.52 10.81
C SER A 169 -8.30 12.23 10.61
N ASN A 170 -8.68 11.37 9.65
CA ASN A 170 -7.95 10.14 9.33
C ASN A 170 -6.53 10.39 8.77
N SER A 171 -6.26 11.60 8.25
CA SER A 171 -4.93 11.95 7.73
C SER A 171 -3.82 11.75 8.76
N ILE A 172 -4.10 11.98 10.05
CA ILE A 172 -3.10 11.80 11.13
C ILE A 172 -2.67 10.34 11.28
N LEU A 173 -3.57 9.39 11.01
CA LEU A 173 -3.27 7.96 11.08
C LEU A 173 -2.32 7.54 9.96
N PHE A 174 -2.46 8.13 8.77
CA PHE A 174 -1.53 7.92 7.65
C PHE A 174 -0.16 8.50 7.94
N VAL A 175 -0.08 9.71 8.53
CA VAL A 175 1.19 10.30 8.97
C VAL A 175 1.87 9.39 10.00
N TYR A 176 1.10 8.91 10.99
CA TYR A 176 1.60 8.00 12.03
C TYR A 176 2.17 6.70 11.45
N VAL A 177 1.43 6.03 10.56
CA VAL A 177 1.90 4.83 9.86
C VAL A 177 3.11 5.13 8.98
N GLY A 178 3.11 6.27 8.30
CA GLY A 178 4.22 6.73 7.47
C GLY A 178 5.52 6.83 8.27
N ILE A 179 5.49 7.42 9.46
CA ILE A 179 6.65 7.49 10.37
C ILE A 179 7.18 6.10 10.72
N ILE A 180 6.29 5.17 11.07
CA ILE A 180 6.68 3.79 11.41
C ILE A 180 7.31 3.10 10.19
N ILE A 181 6.71 3.25 9.01
CA ILE A 181 7.23 2.68 7.76
C ILE A 181 8.62 3.24 7.44
N VAL A 182 8.84 4.55 7.57
CA VAL A 182 10.15 5.18 7.37
C VAL A 182 11.18 4.62 8.35
N ALA A 183 10.83 4.49 9.63
CA ALA A 183 11.74 3.92 10.62
C ALA A 183 12.08 2.46 10.31
N VAL A 184 11.06 1.63 10.05
CA VAL A 184 11.21 0.20 9.79
C VAL A 184 11.99 -0.05 8.51
N GLN A 185 11.59 0.56 7.40
CA GLN A 185 12.15 0.29 6.08
C GLN A 185 13.41 1.12 5.76
N GLY A 186 13.54 2.31 6.35
CA GLY A 186 14.74 3.14 6.18
C GLY A 186 15.90 2.69 7.06
N TYR A 187 15.62 2.25 8.30
CA TYR A 187 16.67 1.98 9.29
C TYR A 187 16.74 0.51 9.74
N PHE A 188 15.62 -0.09 10.15
CA PHE A 188 15.65 -1.41 10.80
C PHE A 188 15.80 -2.59 9.84
N ILE A 189 15.17 -2.53 8.66
CA ILE A 189 15.06 -3.66 7.74
C ILE A 189 16.43 -4.24 7.35
N GLY A 190 17.43 -3.39 7.08
CA GLY A 190 18.77 -3.84 6.71
C GLY A 190 19.50 -4.52 7.87
N LYS A 191 19.27 -4.08 9.12
CA LYS A 191 19.85 -4.72 10.31
C LYS A 191 19.18 -6.06 10.59
N TRP A 192 17.86 -6.11 10.54
CA TRP A 192 17.10 -7.32 10.78
C TRP A 192 17.31 -8.37 9.70
N SER A 193 17.43 -7.97 8.43
CA SER A 193 17.66 -8.89 7.32
C SER A 193 19.01 -9.58 7.44
N ARG A 194 20.07 -8.83 7.81
CA ARG A 194 21.41 -9.40 8.04
C ARG A 194 21.48 -10.29 9.27
N LYS A 195 20.78 -9.93 10.36
CA LYS A 195 20.81 -10.68 11.62
C LYS A 195 19.95 -11.94 11.60
N PHE A 196 18.73 -11.87 11.05
CA PHE A 196 17.74 -12.93 11.15
C PHE A 196 17.52 -13.69 9.84
N GLY A 197 17.87 -13.10 8.69
CA GLY A 197 17.57 -13.62 7.38
C GLY A 197 16.14 -13.31 6.93
N GLU A 198 15.94 -13.31 5.61
CA GLU A 198 14.68 -12.88 4.97
C GLU A 198 13.51 -13.80 5.32
N ILE A 199 13.71 -15.12 5.39
CA ILE A 199 12.64 -16.07 5.71
C ILE A 199 12.11 -15.85 7.13
N LYS A 200 12.99 -15.60 8.11
CA LYS A 200 12.56 -15.29 9.49
C LYS A 200 11.84 -13.93 9.52
N LEU A 201 12.30 -12.96 8.73
CA LEU A 201 11.61 -11.68 8.59
C LEU A 201 10.21 -11.81 7.97
N VAL A 202 10.03 -12.64 6.96
CA VAL A 202 8.70 -12.90 6.38
C VAL A 202 7.78 -13.52 7.43
N ARG A 203 8.23 -14.54 8.17
CA ARG A 203 7.44 -15.15 9.25
C ARG A 203 7.09 -14.15 10.35
N PHE A 204 8.06 -13.33 10.76
CA PHE A 204 7.88 -12.27 11.75
C PHE A 204 6.85 -11.24 11.26
N GLY A 205 7.00 -10.77 10.02
CA GLY A 205 6.11 -9.78 9.43
C GLY A 205 4.67 -10.28 9.30
N LEU A 206 4.47 -11.53 8.84
CA LEU A 206 3.15 -12.15 8.76
C LEU A 206 2.51 -12.27 10.16
N SER A 207 3.29 -12.71 11.16
CA SER A 207 2.80 -12.86 12.54
C SER A 207 2.36 -11.52 13.14
N LEU A 208 3.18 -10.48 12.97
CA LEU A 208 2.83 -9.13 13.43
C LEU A 208 1.62 -8.56 12.69
N LEU A 209 1.49 -8.87 11.40
CA LEU A 209 0.35 -8.42 10.61
C LEU A 209 -0.96 -9.08 11.08
N VAL A 210 -0.94 -10.37 11.43
CA VAL A 210 -2.09 -11.04 12.07
C VAL A 210 -2.46 -10.35 13.38
N VAL A 211 -1.48 -10.15 14.27
CA VAL A 211 -1.70 -9.50 15.57
C VAL A 211 -2.27 -8.10 15.38
N GLY A 212 -1.70 -7.30 14.49
CA GLY A 212 -2.16 -5.95 14.19
C GLY A 212 -3.59 -5.90 13.67
N LEU A 213 -3.94 -6.74 12.69
CA LEU A 213 -5.30 -6.81 12.15
C LEU A 213 -6.32 -7.24 13.20
N VAL A 214 -5.98 -8.21 14.05
CA VAL A 214 -6.83 -8.63 15.17
C VAL A 214 -7.02 -7.48 16.16
N LEU A 215 -5.94 -6.82 16.59
CA LEU A 215 -6.03 -5.69 17.52
C LEU A 215 -6.86 -4.53 16.95
N VAL A 216 -6.72 -4.21 15.66
CA VAL A 216 -7.53 -3.21 14.98
C VAL A 216 -9.00 -3.61 15.00
N ALA A 217 -9.34 -4.88 14.70
CA ALA A 217 -10.72 -5.36 14.72
C ALA A 217 -11.41 -5.17 16.08
N PHE A 218 -10.65 -5.30 17.17
CA PHE A 218 -11.11 -5.13 18.55
C PHE A 218 -11.04 -3.68 19.06
N THR A 219 -10.83 -2.69 18.18
CA THR A 219 -10.87 -1.28 18.59
C THR A 219 -12.22 -0.95 19.26
N PRO A 220 -12.19 -0.46 20.52
CA PRO A 220 -13.40 -0.10 21.25
C PRO A 220 -14.24 0.94 20.49
N ARG A 221 -15.56 0.81 20.56
CA ARG A 221 -16.49 1.85 20.12
C ARG A 221 -16.45 2.99 21.12
N GLN A 222 -15.58 3.96 20.88
CA GLN A 222 -15.41 5.12 21.73
C GLN A 222 -15.14 6.35 20.87
N PRO A 223 -16.12 7.26 20.71
CA PRO A 223 -15.90 8.47 19.94
C PRO A 223 -14.81 9.36 20.55
N LEU A 224 -14.15 10.13 19.69
CA LEU A 224 -13.19 11.13 20.13
C LEU A 224 -13.85 12.20 21.03
N PRO A 225 -13.11 12.84 21.95
CA PRO A 225 -13.65 13.93 22.76
C PRO A 225 -14.23 15.08 21.93
N SER A 226 -13.62 15.37 20.78
CA SER A 226 -14.05 16.39 19.82
C SER A 226 -15.20 15.94 18.91
N TYR A 227 -15.68 14.70 19.04
CA TYR A 227 -16.75 14.19 18.20
C TYR A 227 -18.07 14.91 18.46
N ASN A 228 -18.77 15.27 17.39
CA ASN A 228 -20.14 15.78 17.42
C ASN A 228 -20.94 15.07 16.33
N GLN A 229 -21.93 14.28 16.73
CA GLN A 229 -22.72 13.47 15.80
C GLN A 229 -23.48 14.31 14.78
N GLN A 230 -24.00 15.47 15.18
CA GLN A 230 -24.74 16.38 14.28
C GLN A 230 -23.81 17.05 13.28
N ALA A 231 -22.60 17.46 13.69
CA ALA A 231 -21.62 18.06 12.80
C ALA A 231 -21.14 17.07 11.74
N VAL A 232 -20.88 15.82 12.13
CA VAL A 232 -20.49 14.76 11.19
C VAL A 232 -21.66 14.33 10.30
N ALA A 233 -22.88 14.23 10.86
CA ALA A 233 -24.07 13.99 10.05
C ALA A 233 -24.28 15.10 9.02
N ALA A 234 -24.10 16.37 9.41
CA ALA A 234 -24.15 17.51 8.51
C ALA A 234 -23.00 17.53 7.50
N GLU A 235 -21.81 17.01 7.80
CA GLU A 235 -20.73 16.84 6.81
C GLU A 235 -21.07 15.73 5.80
N LEU A 236 -21.78 14.68 6.23
CA LEU A 236 -22.19 13.55 5.39
C LEU A 236 -23.46 13.82 4.56
N SER A 237 -24.40 14.61 5.10
CA SER A 237 -25.67 14.98 4.46
C SER A 237 -25.62 16.36 3.81
N GLY A 238 -24.73 17.23 4.28
CA GLY A 238 -24.55 18.57 3.78
C GLY A 238 -23.94 18.52 2.40
N GLY A 239 -24.78 18.79 1.41
CA GLY A 239 -24.34 19.14 0.08
C GLY A 239 -23.37 20.30 0.18
N ARG A 240 -22.12 20.06 -0.20
CA ARG A 240 -21.42 21.10 -0.93
C ARG A 240 -22.17 21.25 -2.25
N THR A 241 -22.77 22.42 -2.44
CA THR A 241 -23.36 22.84 -3.71
C THR A 241 -22.29 23.59 -4.48
N LEU A 242 -21.18 22.93 -4.83
CA LEU A 242 -20.34 23.44 -5.92
C LEU A 242 -20.96 22.97 -7.24
N PRO A 243 -21.00 23.81 -8.30
CA PRO A 243 -21.55 23.41 -9.59
C PRO A 243 -20.83 22.14 -10.10
N GLY A 244 -21.56 21.04 -10.24
CA GLY A 244 -21.02 19.76 -10.73
C GLY A 244 -20.66 18.73 -9.65
N GLU A 245 -20.85 19.01 -8.35
CA GLU A 245 -20.69 18.00 -7.31
C GLU A 245 -21.91 17.06 -7.25
N THR A 246 -21.69 15.78 -7.48
CA THR A 246 -22.56 14.72 -6.96
C THR A 246 -22.07 14.41 -5.54
N PRO A 247 -22.89 14.60 -4.48
CA PRO A 247 -22.47 14.27 -3.13
C PRO A 247 -22.11 12.77 -3.08
N PRO A 248 -20.88 12.39 -2.70
CA PRO A 248 -20.39 11.01 -2.80
C PRO A 248 -21.11 10.03 -1.86
N THR A 249 -22.00 10.52 -1.01
CA THR A 249 -22.67 9.79 0.09
C THR A 249 -24.19 9.69 -0.07
N GLN A 250 -24.78 10.05 -1.23
CA GLN A 250 -26.21 9.82 -1.47
C GLN A 250 -26.52 8.31 -1.34
N GLY A 251 -26.99 7.88 -0.17
CA GLY A 251 -27.48 6.52 0.09
C GLY A 251 -26.60 5.62 0.97
N LEU A 252 -25.40 6.02 1.39
CA LEU A 252 -24.61 5.20 2.33
C LEU A 252 -25.08 5.42 3.77
N GLN A 253 -25.92 4.50 4.28
CA GLN A 253 -26.28 4.44 5.69
C GLN A 253 -25.08 4.01 6.54
N VAL A 254 -24.17 4.93 6.84
CA VAL A 254 -23.11 4.68 7.82
C VAL A 254 -23.67 4.88 9.22
N SER A 255 -23.78 3.80 9.99
CA SER A 255 -24.13 3.90 11.41
C SER A 255 -23.07 4.72 12.15
N LEU A 256 -23.46 5.90 12.62
CA LEU A 256 -22.63 6.78 13.44
C LEU A 256 -22.65 6.32 14.90
N PRO A 257 -21.51 6.39 15.61
CA PRO A 257 -21.48 6.04 17.03
C PRO A 257 -22.29 7.06 17.84
N PRO A 258 -23.01 6.64 18.89
CA PRO A 258 -23.76 7.55 19.74
C PRO A 258 -22.82 8.51 20.48
N ASP A 259 -23.29 9.72 20.81
CA ASP A 259 -22.53 10.77 21.53
C ASP A 259 -22.08 10.38 22.96
N GLY A 260 -22.34 9.15 23.43
CA GLY A 260 -22.00 8.67 24.76
C GLY A 260 -20.58 8.09 24.88
N LYS A 261 -20.00 8.17 26.09
CA LYS A 261 -18.69 7.60 26.48
C LYS A 261 -17.50 8.08 25.62
N LYS A 262 -17.43 9.36 25.26
CA LYS A 262 -16.28 9.95 24.55
C LYS A 262 -14.96 9.75 25.32
N GLY A 263 -13.85 9.60 24.61
CA GLY A 263 -12.54 9.51 25.23
C GLY A 263 -11.41 9.17 24.28
N LEU A 264 -10.19 9.07 24.83
CA LEU A 264 -8.98 8.83 24.04
C LEU A 264 -8.54 7.36 24.00
N LEU A 265 -9.19 6.47 24.75
CA LEU A 265 -8.77 5.06 24.81
C LEU A 265 -8.99 4.35 23.47
N GLY A 266 -10.08 4.64 22.76
CA GLY A 266 -10.36 4.06 21.44
C GLY A 266 -9.30 4.40 20.40
N ILE A 267 -8.93 5.68 20.28
CA ILE A 267 -7.87 6.11 19.36
C ILE A 267 -6.48 5.64 19.83
N GLY A 268 -6.20 5.67 21.13
CA GLY A 268 -4.94 5.17 21.68
C GLY A 268 -4.75 3.68 21.41
N TRP A 269 -5.82 2.88 21.55
CA TRP A 269 -5.83 1.47 21.19
C TRP A 269 -5.57 1.27 19.70
N LEU A 270 -6.26 2.02 18.83
CA LEU A 270 -6.07 1.92 17.39
C LEU A 270 -4.61 2.24 17.00
N MET A 271 -4.03 3.31 17.55
CA MET A 271 -2.63 3.67 17.29
C MET A 271 -1.68 2.55 17.74
N LEU A 272 -1.88 2.00 18.95
CA LEU A 272 -1.10 0.85 19.43
C LEU A 272 -1.24 -0.36 18.51
N ALA A 273 -2.46 -0.67 18.06
CA ALA A 273 -2.77 -1.78 17.16
C ALA A 273 -2.12 -1.62 15.77
N MET A 274 -2.00 -0.38 15.30
CA MET A 274 -1.36 -0.05 14.02
C MET A 274 0.17 -0.23 14.06
N ILE A 275 0.82 -0.26 15.22
CA ILE A 275 2.27 -0.50 15.32
C ILE A 275 2.67 -1.88 14.77
N PRO A 276 2.22 -3.02 15.36
CA PRO A 276 2.58 -4.34 14.84
C PRO A 276 2.12 -4.50 13.39
N MET A 277 0.97 -3.91 13.02
CA MET A 277 0.48 -3.91 11.66
C MET A 277 1.46 -3.23 10.68
N ALA A 278 1.88 -2.00 10.97
CA ALA A 278 2.77 -1.21 10.12
C ALA A 278 4.19 -1.79 10.08
N VAL A 279 4.69 -2.31 11.21
CA VAL A 279 5.98 -3.03 11.26
C VAL A 279 5.90 -4.30 10.43
N GLY A 280 4.83 -5.08 10.57
CA GLY A 280 4.61 -6.31 9.81
C GLY A 280 4.55 -6.06 8.30
N GLY A 281 3.68 -5.14 7.87
CA GLY A 281 3.57 -4.74 6.47
C GLY A 281 4.87 -4.15 5.91
N GLY A 282 5.57 -3.33 6.70
CA GLY A 282 6.82 -2.70 6.30
C GLY A 282 7.98 -3.67 6.07
N VAL A 283 8.00 -4.82 6.76
CA VAL A 283 9.05 -5.83 6.59
C VAL A 283 8.73 -6.80 5.45
N LEU A 284 7.46 -7.11 5.22
CA LEU A 284 7.03 -8.17 4.31
C LEU A 284 7.41 -7.87 2.86
N GLN A 285 7.05 -6.71 2.34
CA GLN A 285 7.23 -6.40 0.93
C GLN A 285 8.72 -6.39 0.52
N PRO A 286 9.66 -5.73 1.23
CA PRO A 286 11.08 -5.80 0.89
C PRO A 286 11.65 -7.22 1.02
N SER A 287 11.23 -7.97 2.04
CA SER A 287 11.74 -9.32 2.29
C SER A 287 11.27 -10.32 1.22
N ILE A 288 10.00 -10.26 0.83
CA ILE A 288 9.45 -11.13 -0.21
C ILE A 288 10.06 -10.78 -1.58
N ASN A 289 10.17 -9.49 -1.92
CA ASN A 289 10.81 -9.07 -3.16
C ASN A 289 12.28 -9.49 -3.22
N SER A 290 13.03 -9.37 -2.12
CA SER A 290 14.40 -9.88 -2.09
C SER A 290 14.46 -11.40 -2.31
N LEU A 291 13.61 -12.17 -1.64
CA LEU A 291 13.52 -13.63 -1.86
C LEU A 291 13.14 -13.98 -3.31
N LEU A 292 12.21 -13.26 -3.93
CA LEU A 292 11.82 -13.47 -5.33
C LEU A 292 13.02 -13.26 -6.26
N THR A 293 13.71 -12.11 -6.13
CA THR A 293 14.87 -11.77 -6.98
C THR A 293 16.07 -12.70 -6.79
N ARG A 294 16.20 -13.36 -5.64
CA ARG A 294 17.26 -14.33 -5.35
C ARG A 294 17.00 -15.72 -5.94
N ASN A 295 15.74 -16.06 -6.20
CA ASN A 295 15.33 -17.39 -6.68
C ASN A 295 15.02 -17.43 -8.18
N VAL A 296 15.39 -16.37 -8.90
CA VAL A 296 15.25 -16.26 -10.36
C VAL A 296 16.57 -15.78 -10.97
N SER A 297 16.79 -16.10 -12.24
CA SER A 297 17.99 -15.63 -12.94
C SER A 297 17.97 -14.10 -13.11
N PRO A 298 19.12 -13.42 -13.24
CA PRO A 298 19.18 -11.96 -13.43
C PRO A 298 18.30 -11.47 -14.59
N ALA A 299 18.20 -12.26 -15.66
CA ALA A 299 17.35 -11.95 -16.81
C ALA A 299 15.84 -11.96 -16.45
N GLU A 300 15.41 -12.76 -15.48
CA GLU A 300 14.00 -12.95 -15.10
C GLU A 300 13.55 -12.03 -13.95
N ILE A 301 14.47 -11.29 -13.30
CA ILE A 301 14.15 -10.40 -12.17
C ILE A 301 13.05 -9.41 -12.52
N GLY A 302 13.23 -8.64 -13.61
CA GLY A 302 12.25 -7.64 -14.03
C GLY A 302 10.89 -8.26 -14.38
N GLY A 303 10.88 -9.43 -15.02
CA GLY A 303 9.64 -10.15 -15.34
C GLY A 303 8.90 -10.63 -14.09
N THR A 304 9.63 -11.18 -13.11
CA THR A 304 9.08 -11.68 -11.85
C THR A 304 8.53 -10.54 -10.99
N LEU A 305 9.25 -9.41 -10.92
CA LEU A 305 8.77 -8.20 -10.25
C LEU A 305 7.57 -7.59 -10.98
N GLY A 306 7.50 -7.70 -12.31
CA GLY A 306 6.33 -7.33 -13.10
C GLY A 306 5.11 -8.19 -12.78
N VAL A 307 5.27 -9.52 -12.66
CA VAL A 307 4.22 -10.45 -12.21
C VAL A 307 3.76 -10.10 -10.80
N SER A 308 4.69 -9.81 -9.90
CA SER A 308 4.40 -9.33 -8.55
C SER A 308 3.55 -8.03 -8.58
N ALA A 309 3.95 -7.03 -9.37
CA ALA A 309 3.18 -5.79 -9.51
C ALA A 309 1.76 -6.04 -10.08
N ALA A 310 1.61 -6.95 -11.04
CA ALA A 310 0.30 -7.32 -11.56
C ALA A 310 -0.60 -7.96 -10.48
N LEU A 311 -0.05 -8.84 -9.65
CA LEU A 311 -0.77 -9.43 -8.51
C LEU A 311 -1.15 -8.39 -7.47
N LEU A 312 -0.26 -7.44 -7.15
CA LEU A 312 -0.58 -6.34 -6.23
C LEU A 312 -1.73 -5.47 -6.77
N SER A 313 -1.71 -5.14 -8.06
CA SER A 313 -2.80 -4.42 -8.72
C SER A 313 -4.11 -5.21 -8.71
N GLY A 314 -4.07 -6.52 -8.99
CA GLY A 314 -5.23 -7.39 -8.89
C GLY A 314 -5.81 -7.45 -7.48
N ALA A 315 -4.96 -7.57 -6.46
CA ALA A 315 -5.38 -7.52 -5.06
C ALA A 315 -6.01 -6.17 -4.70
N ASN A 316 -5.46 -5.05 -5.19
CA ASN A 316 -6.03 -3.71 -4.97
C ASN A 316 -7.39 -3.52 -5.65
N ALA A 317 -7.62 -4.14 -6.81
CA ALA A 317 -8.91 -4.10 -7.48
C ALA A 317 -9.97 -4.93 -6.71
N LEU A 318 -9.58 -6.08 -6.17
CA LEU A 318 -10.49 -6.98 -5.46
C LEU A 318 -10.76 -6.57 -4.01
N ALA A 319 -9.79 -5.93 -3.35
CA ALA A 319 -9.88 -5.59 -1.93
C ALA A 319 -11.13 -4.73 -1.59
N PRO A 320 -11.44 -3.61 -2.28
CA PRO A 320 -12.62 -2.81 -1.97
C PRO A 320 -13.94 -3.59 -2.15
N VAL A 321 -14.02 -4.45 -3.16
CA VAL A 321 -15.22 -5.25 -3.45
C VAL A 321 -15.45 -6.28 -2.35
N ALA A 322 -14.43 -7.08 -2.04
CA ALA A 322 -14.53 -8.08 -0.98
C ALA A 322 -14.72 -7.44 0.39
N GLY A 323 -13.94 -6.42 0.72
CA GLY A 323 -13.99 -5.75 2.01
C GLY A 323 -15.29 -4.96 2.20
N GLY A 324 -15.77 -4.26 1.18
CA GLY A 324 -17.02 -3.50 1.24
C GLY A 324 -18.22 -4.41 1.46
N ALA A 325 -18.32 -5.53 0.74
CA ALA A 325 -19.38 -6.52 0.95
C ALA A 325 -19.37 -7.10 2.36
N VAL A 326 -18.19 -7.52 2.85
CA VAL A 326 -18.03 -8.04 4.22
C VAL A 326 -18.37 -6.96 5.27
N PHE A 327 -17.95 -5.72 5.06
CA PHE A 327 -18.23 -4.60 5.96
C PHE A 327 -19.74 -4.34 6.07
N GLN A 328 -20.45 -4.35 4.93
CA GLN A 328 -21.89 -4.10 4.87
C GLN A 328 -22.72 -5.22 5.52
N TRP A 329 -22.37 -6.48 5.28
CA TRP A 329 -23.20 -7.61 5.73
C TRP A 329 -22.84 -8.14 7.12
N LEU A 330 -21.55 -8.13 7.46
CA LEU A 330 -21.05 -8.76 8.69
C LEU A 330 -20.58 -7.74 9.73
N GLY A 331 -20.51 -6.45 9.36
CA GLY A 331 -20.21 -5.34 10.24
C GLY A 331 -18.75 -4.90 10.24
N SER A 332 -18.48 -3.78 10.91
CA SER A 332 -17.25 -3.02 10.73
C SER A 332 -15.96 -3.72 11.17
N SER A 333 -16.01 -4.69 12.09
CA SER A 333 -14.80 -5.41 12.54
C SER A 333 -14.43 -6.62 11.68
N VAL A 334 -15.39 -7.18 10.94
CA VAL A 334 -15.22 -8.46 10.26
C VAL A 334 -14.23 -8.41 9.10
N PRO A 335 -14.13 -7.34 8.29
CA PRO A 335 -13.10 -7.26 7.24
C PRO A 335 -11.68 -7.42 7.77
N PHE A 336 -11.41 -6.89 8.97
CA PHE A 336 -10.09 -6.98 9.60
C PHE A 336 -9.81 -8.39 10.15
N LEU A 337 -10.82 -9.05 10.73
CA LEU A 337 -10.70 -10.45 11.15
C LEU A 337 -10.56 -11.40 9.95
N PHE A 338 -11.26 -11.14 8.86
CA PHE A 338 -11.13 -11.87 7.61
C PHE A 338 -9.74 -11.72 7.02
N GLY A 339 -9.21 -10.50 6.98
CA GLY A 339 -7.82 -10.23 6.61
C GLY A 339 -6.83 -10.96 7.54
N ALA A 340 -7.07 -10.95 8.86
CA ALA A 340 -6.23 -11.66 9.82
C ALA A 340 -6.24 -13.17 9.59
N ALA A 341 -7.39 -13.78 9.26
CA ALA A 341 -7.50 -15.19 8.93
C ALA A 341 -6.71 -15.55 7.67
N ILE A 342 -6.83 -14.74 6.60
CA ILE A 342 -6.04 -14.92 5.37
C ILE A 342 -4.54 -14.86 5.69
N VAL A 343 -4.10 -13.87 6.47
CA VAL A 343 -2.69 -13.72 6.84
C VAL A 343 -2.23 -14.82 7.79
N ALA A 344 -3.09 -15.33 8.66
CA ALA A 344 -2.77 -16.46 9.54
C ALA A 344 -2.52 -17.74 8.74
N VAL A 345 -3.32 -18.02 7.70
CA VAL A 345 -3.06 -19.14 6.79
C VAL A 345 -1.70 -18.98 6.11
N MET A 346 -1.38 -17.78 5.61
CA MET A 346 -0.07 -17.51 5.04
C MET A 346 1.07 -17.68 6.06
N ALA A 347 0.86 -17.25 7.31
CA ALA A 347 1.84 -17.43 8.37
C ALA A 347 2.11 -18.92 8.61
N VAL A 348 1.07 -19.74 8.74
CA VAL A 348 1.20 -21.21 8.89
C VAL A 348 1.94 -21.81 7.69
N LEU A 349 1.61 -21.41 6.46
CA LEU A 349 2.32 -21.83 5.26
C LEU A 349 3.80 -21.38 5.29
N ALA A 350 4.10 -20.17 5.75
CA ALA A 350 5.46 -19.68 5.86
C ALA A 350 6.29 -20.45 6.90
N PHE A 351 5.68 -20.87 8.01
CA PHE A 351 6.34 -21.68 9.03
C PHE A 351 6.59 -23.12 8.56
N THR A 352 5.68 -23.68 7.77
CA THR A 352 5.74 -25.08 7.32
C THR A 352 6.52 -25.28 6.01
N LYS A 353 6.42 -24.35 5.05
CA LYS A 353 6.95 -24.50 3.69
C LYS A 353 8.24 -23.72 3.42
N LEU A 354 8.42 -22.54 4.02
CA LEU A 354 9.66 -21.78 3.83
C LEU A 354 10.74 -22.35 4.75
N LYS A 355 11.75 -23.04 4.22
CA LYS A 355 12.89 -23.51 5.03
C LYS A 355 14.03 -22.49 4.96
N PRO A 356 14.63 -22.09 6.10
CA PRO A 356 15.83 -21.27 6.08
C PRO A 356 16.88 -21.95 5.20
N GLN A 357 17.30 -21.31 4.12
CA GLN A 357 18.50 -21.76 3.42
C GLN A 357 19.68 -21.53 4.37
N ALA A 358 20.53 -22.54 4.54
CA ALA A 358 21.80 -22.35 5.23
C ALA A 358 22.52 -21.19 4.51
N VAL A 359 22.95 -20.18 5.27
CA VAL A 359 23.82 -19.13 4.73
C VAL A 359 25.06 -19.87 4.23
N ALA A 360 25.17 -20.07 2.93
CA ALA A 360 26.41 -20.57 2.35
C ALA A 360 27.46 -19.50 2.67
N ALA A 361 28.36 -19.82 3.59
CA ALA A 361 29.59 -19.09 3.74
C ALA A 361 30.35 -19.24 2.42
N ARG A 362 30.30 -18.21 1.58
CA ARG A 362 31.20 -18.02 0.46
C ARG A 362 31.71 -16.60 0.50
#